data_AF-A0A2T4DD81-F1
#
_entry.id   AF-A0A2T4DD81-F1
#
_cell.length_a   1.000
_cell.length_b   1.000
_cell.length_c   1.000
_cell.angle_alpha   90.00
_cell.angle_beta   90.00
_cell.angle_gamma   90.00
#
_symmetry.space_group_name_H-M   'P 1'
#
loop_
_entity.id
_entity.type
_entity.pdbx_description
1 polymer ?
#
loop_
_entity_poly.entity_id
_entity_poly.type
_entity_poly.pdbx_seq_one_letter_code
_entity_poly.pdbx_strand_id
1 'polypeptide(L)'
;GGTLQLSPAALSDCEIAPDNFWHRLAQIDCALRLMNQNARNLAPVFQQRFGHLPDAKRDRLFTLLLVQAYHGGAGRVQALLEDPVLAQPAEYFAANHERFTAGDIAFGLIFHNLGRDRLGLASLYYVADVQLATEALCRTAKLKSTEFCEWKYSTN
;
A
#
# COMPACT_ATOMS: atom_id res chain seq x y z
N GLY A 1 20.05 -7.22 -13.07
CA GLY A 1 18.77 -6.83 -12.45
C GLY A 1 19.05 -6.07 -11.17
N GLY A 2 18.56 -4.84 -11.08
CA GLY A 2 18.72 -3.98 -9.90
C GLY A 2 17.74 -4.35 -8.78
N THR A 3 18.14 -4.13 -7.55
CA THR A 3 17.52 -4.67 -6.33
C THR A 3 16.08 -4.19 -6.06
N LEU A 4 15.65 -3.10 -6.70
CA LEU A 4 14.34 -2.47 -6.46
C LEU A 4 13.33 -2.57 -7.62
N GLN A 5 13.69 -3.24 -8.73
CA GLN A 5 12.81 -3.46 -9.90
C GLN A 5 11.99 -2.23 -10.37
N LEU A 6 12.55 -1.01 -10.25
CA LEU A 6 11.90 0.20 -10.75
C LEU A 6 11.81 0.14 -12.29
N SER A 7 10.63 0.45 -12.83
CA SER A 7 10.45 0.53 -14.28
C SER A 7 11.19 1.76 -14.84
N PRO A 8 11.63 1.74 -16.11
CA PRO A 8 12.26 2.90 -16.75
C PRO A 8 11.41 4.18 -16.70
N ALA A 9 10.08 4.04 -16.74
CA ALA A 9 9.16 5.17 -16.57
C ALA A 9 9.27 5.80 -15.16
N ALA A 10 9.29 4.97 -14.11
CA ALA A 10 9.48 5.44 -12.74
C ALA A 10 10.86 6.05 -12.48
N LEU A 11 11.89 5.59 -13.20
CA LEU A 11 13.25 6.17 -13.15
C LEU A 11 13.33 7.53 -13.86
N SER A 12 12.56 7.74 -14.92
CA SER A 12 12.45 9.03 -15.63
C SER A 12 11.79 10.11 -14.77
N ASP A 13 10.80 9.74 -13.96
CA ASP A 13 10.10 10.65 -13.04
C ASP A 13 10.98 11.10 -11.86
N CYS A 14 12.11 10.43 -11.64
CA CYS A 14 13.05 10.72 -10.56
C CYS A 14 14.17 11.70 -10.95
N GLU A 15 14.17 12.23 -12.17
CA GLU A 15 15.22 13.13 -12.71
C GLU A 15 16.66 12.58 -12.56
N ILE A 16 16.81 11.25 -12.48
CA ILE A 16 18.14 10.63 -12.38
C ILE A 16 18.76 10.63 -13.78
N ALA A 17 20.00 11.08 -13.91
CA ALA A 17 20.73 10.96 -15.16
C ALA A 17 20.86 9.47 -15.56
N PRO A 18 20.70 9.09 -16.85
CA PRO A 18 20.68 7.69 -17.28
C PRO A 18 21.88 6.85 -16.79
N ASP A 19 23.05 7.47 -16.69
CA ASP A 19 24.29 6.85 -16.18
C ASP A 19 24.19 6.40 -14.71
N ASN A 20 23.30 7.04 -13.95
CA ASN A 20 23.13 6.82 -12.51
C ASN A 20 21.97 5.90 -12.14
N PHE A 21 21.20 5.39 -13.11
CA PHE A 21 20.08 4.47 -12.87
C PHE A 21 20.47 3.19 -12.11
N TRP A 22 21.75 2.82 -12.12
CA TRP A 22 22.26 1.61 -11.48
C TRP A 22 22.99 1.87 -10.15
N HIS A 23 23.16 3.14 -9.75
CA HIS A 23 23.72 3.47 -8.44
C HIS A 23 22.70 3.20 -7.34
N ARG A 24 23.05 2.31 -6.40
CA ARG A 24 22.15 1.88 -5.32
C ARG A 24 21.59 3.04 -4.49
N LEU A 25 22.41 4.06 -4.20
CA LEU A 25 21.95 5.25 -3.47
C LEU A 25 20.94 6.07 -4.28
N ALA A 26 21.13 6.19 -5.60
CA ALA A 26 20.17 6.87 -6.47
C ALA A 26 18.84 6.12 -6.56
N GLN A 27 18.87 4.78 -6.60
CA GLN A 27 17.66 3.96 -6.57
C GLN A 27 16.89 4.10 -5.25
N ILE A 28 17.60 4.18 -4.11
CA ILE A 28 16.98 4.41 -2.80
C ILE A 28 16.39 5.83 -2.73
N ASP A 29 17.11 6.86 -3.16
CA ASP A 29 16.61 8.25 -3.16
C ASP A 29 15.35 8.39 -4.03
N CYS A 30 15.36 7.80 -5.23
CA CYS A 30 14.18 7.75 -6.10
C CYS A 30 13.00 7.03 -5.47
N ALA A 31 13.22 5.86 -4.86
CA ALA A 31 12.15 5.13 -4.18
C ALA A 31 11.55 5.94 -3.02
N LEU A 32 12.38 6.63 -2.23
CA LEU A 32 11.93 7.49 -1.13
C LEU A 32 11.16 8.72 -1.64
N ARG A 33 11.62 9.35 -2.73
CA ARG A 33 10.90 10.46 -3.37
C ARG A 33 9.52 10.03 -3.90
N LEU A 34 9.46 8.90 -4.60
CA LEU A 34 8.22 8.31 -5.10
C LEU A 34 7.25 7.98 -3.96
N MET A 35 7.74 7.36 -2.88
CA MET A 35 6.92 7.06 -1.70
C MET A 35 6.35 8.34 -1.07
N ASN A 36 7.19 9.38 -0.90
CA ASN A 36 6.74 10.66 -0.37
C ASN A 36 5.72 11.36 -1.29
N GLN A 37 5.91 11.27 -2.60
CA GLN A 37 4.96 11.84 -3.56
C GLN A 37 3.63 11.09 -3.54
N ASN A 38 3.66 9.76 -3.52
CA ASN A 38 2.47 8.93 -3.37
C ASN A 38 1.73 9.25 -2.07
N ALA A 39 2.45 9.46 -0.95
CA ALA A 39 1.86 9.85 0.32
C ALA A 39 1.14 11.20 0.23
N ARG A 40 1.77 12.21 -0.37
CA ARG A 40 1.12 13.53 -0.55
C ARG A 40 -0.11 13.46 -1.42
N ASN A 41 -0.07 12.68 -2.51
CA ASN A 41 -1.18 12.57 -3.45
C ASN A 41 -2.35 11.77 -2.86
N LEU A 42 -2.06 10.70 -2.11
CA LEU A 42 -3.08 9.81 -1.58
C LEU A 42 -3.72 10.33 -0.29
N ALA A 43 -3.00 11.14 0.50
CA ALA A 43 -3.48 11.60 1.81
C ALA A 43 -4.86 12.29 1.77
N PRO A 44 -5.17 13.23 0.85
CA PRO A 44 -6.46 13.93 0.87
C PRO A 44 -7.66 12.99 0.71
N VAL A 45 -7.64 12.13 -0.31
CA VAL A 45 -8.73 11.19 -0.61
C VAL A 45 -8.82 10.10 0.46
N PHE A 46 -7.68 9.70 1.01
CA PHE A 46 -7.64 8.75 2.12
C PHE A 46 -8.27 9.33 3.38
N GLN A 47 -7.95 10.57 3.74
CA GLN A 47 -8.52 11.21 4.92
C GLN A 47 -10.01 11.50 4.76
N GLN A 48 -10.45 11.85 3.55
CA GLN A 48 -11.88 11.99 3.26
C GLN A 48 -12.63 10.67 3.51
N ARG A 49 -12.04 9.53 3.14
CA ARG A 49 -12.69 8.23 3.21
C ARG A 49 -12.55 7.53 4.57
N PHE A 50 -11.39 7.64 5.17
CA PHE A 50 -10.97 6.85 6.33
C PHE A 50 -10.45 7.70 7.50
N GLY A 51 -10.59 9.03 7.45
CA GLY A 51 -10.09 9.92 8.50
C GLY A 51 -10.74 9.71 9.87
N HIS A 52 -11.96 9.18 9.90
CA HIS A 52 -12.69 8.85 11.13
C HIS A 52 -12.27 7.55 11.79
N LEU A 53 -11.41 6.74 11.16
CA LEU A 53 -10.96 5.48 11.74
C LEU A 53 -10.05 5.76 12.97
N PRO A 54 -10.00 4.83 13.94
CA PRO A 54 -9.03 4.90 15.04
C PRO A 54 -7.60 5.06 14.51
N ASP A 55 -6.80 5.91 15.15
CA ASP A 55 -5.48 6.34 14.65
C ASP A 55 -4.59 5.18 14.21
N ALA A 56 -4.42 4.17 15.07
CA ALA A 56 -3.60 3.01 14.76
C ALA A 56 -4.09 2.21 13.53
N LYS A 57 -5.42 2.09 13.35
CA LYS A 57 -6.02 1.41 12.19
C LYS A 57 -5.85 2.25 10.93
N ARG A 58 -6.09 3.56 11.04
CA ARG A 58 -5.96 4.53 9.95
C ARG A 58 -4.53 4.56 9.42
N ASP A 59 -3.54 4.70 10.30
CA ASP A 59 -2.13 4.80 9.92
C ASP A 59 -1.62 3.49 9.29
N ARG A 60 -2.04 2.34 9.84
CA ARG A 60 -1.73 1.02 9.27
C ARG A 60 -2.35 0.85 7.88
N LEU A 61 -3.62 1.20 7.71
CA LEU A 61 -4.31 1.11 6.43
C LEU A 61 -3.66 2.02 5.39
N PHE A 62 -3.32 3.26 5.76
CA PHE A 62 -2.64 4.19 4.88
C PHE A 62 -1.29 3.64 4.41
N THR A 63 -0.52 3.05 5.32
CA THR A 63 0.76 2.39 4.99
C THR A 63 0.59 1.24 3.99
N LEU A 64 -0.43 0.39 4.19
CA LEU A 64 -0.71 -0.71 3.26
C LEU A 64 -1.07 -0.21 1.86
N LEU A 65 -1.91 0.83 1.78
CA LEU A 65 -2.29 1.44 0.51
C LEU A 65 -1.13 2.19 -0.17
N LEU A 66 -0.19 2.74 0.60
CA LEU A 66 1.03 3.34 0.04
C LEU A 66 1.96 2.31 -0.60
N VAL A 67 2.13 1.15 0.04
CA VAL A 67 2.87 0.03 -0.56
C VAL A 67 2.18 -0.39 -1.87
N GLN A 68 0.85 -0.44 -1.89
CA GLN A 68 0.12 -0.71 -3.13
C GLN A 68 0.27 0.40 -4.18
N ALA A 69 0.29 1.67 -3.78
CA ALA A 69 0.50 2.78 -4.69
C ALA A 69 1.90 2.75 -5.31
N TYR A 70 2.91 2.30 -4.56
CA TYR A 70 4.27 2.12 -5.06
C TYR A 70 4.37 1.04 -6.14
N HIS A 71 3.68 -0.10 -5.96
CA HIS A 71 3.73 -1.21 -6.93
C HIS A 71 2.71 -1.09 -8.07
N GLY A 72 1.51 -0.59 -7.75
CA GLY A 72 0.35 -0.55 -8.64
C GLY A 72 0.10 0.82 -9.27
N GLY A 73 0.73 1.88 -8.76
CA GLY A 73 0.54 3.28 -9.17
C GLY A 73 -0.47 4.03 -8.28
N ALA A 74 -0.11 5.24 -7.83
CA ALA A 74 -0.93 6.04 -6.92
C ALA A 74 -2.31 6.42 -7.48
N GLY A 75 -2.42 6.76 -8.77
CA GLY A 75 -3.70 7.12 -9.38
C GLY A 75 -4.75 6.01 -9.32
N ARG A 76 -4.33 4.74 -9.43
CA ARG A 76 -5.23 3.59 -9.29
C ARG A 76 -5.71 3.42 -7.86
N VAL A 77 -4.81 3.55 -6.88
CA VAL A 77 -5.20 3.48 -5.46
C VAL A 77 -6.11 4.65 -5.09
N GLN A 78 -5.86 5.84 -5.64
CA GLN A 78 -6.74 6.99 -5.48
C GLN A 78 -8.14 6.71 -6.06
N ALA A 79 -8.24 6.14 -7.27
CA ALA A 79 -9.53 5.77 -7.87
C ALA A 79 -10.33 4.78 -7.00
N LEU A 80 -9.66 3.84 -6.30
CA LEU A 80 -10.32 2.95 -5.34
C LEU A 80 -10.98 3.67 -4.16
N LEU A 81 -10.65 4.94 -3.92
CA LEU A 81 -11.15 5.73 -2.79
C LEU A 81 -12.15 6.82 -3.20
N GLU A 82 -12.14 7.27 -4.47
CA GLU A 82 -12.96 8.40 -4.92
C GLU A 82 -13.80 8.14 -6.18
N ASP A 83 -13.44 7.16 -7.03
CA ASP A 83 -14.21 6.88 -8.23
C ASP A 83 -15.60 6.29 -7.87
N PRO A 84 -16.71 6.83 -8.39
CA PRO A 84 -18.05 6.40 -7.99
C PRO A 84 -18.35 4.92 -8.19
N VAL A 85 -17.67 4.25 -9.15
CA VAL A 85 -17.85 2.82 -9.41
C VAL A 85 -16.88 1.99 -8.57
N LEU A 86 -15.60 2.38 -8.52
CA LEU A 86 -14.56 1.60 -7.87
C LEU A 86 -14.52 1.77 -6.35
N ALA A 87 -15.04 2.89 -5.83
CA ALA A 87 -14.98 3.24 -4.42
C ALA A 87 -16.08 2.61 -3.55
N GLN A 88 -17.04 1.88 -4.13
CA GLN A 88 -18.10 1.20 -3.37
C GLN A 88 -17.56 0.30 -2.23
N PRO A 89 -16.50 -0.52 -2.44
CA PRO A 89 -15.92 -1.29 -1.34
C PRO A 89 -15.30 -0.38 -0.28
N ALA A 90 -14.68 0.74 -0.66
CA ALA A 90 -14.15 1.70 0.30
C ALA A 90 -15.25 2.34 1.14
N GLU A 91 -16.43 2.62 0.58
CA GLU A 91 -17.58 3.15 1.33
C GLU A 91 -18.04 2.11 2.36
N TYR A 92 -18.20 0.87 1.91
CA TYR A 92 -18.61 -0.23 2.76
C TYR A 92 -17.64 -0.44 3.93
N PHE A 93 -16.34 -0.54 3.65
CA PHE A 93 -15.32 -0.75 4.68
C PHE A 93 -15.19 0.43 5.62
N ALA A 94 -15.32 1.67 5.12
CA ALA A 94 -15.31 2.87 5.94
C ALA A 94 -16.49 2.89 6.93
N ALA A 95 -17.69 2.53 6.46
CA ALA A 95 -18.89 2.48 7.29
C ALA A 95 -18.93 1.30 8.27
N ASN A 96 -18.22 0.20 7.96
CA ASN A 96 -18.24 -1.04 8.73
C ASN A 96 -16.87 -1.37 9.38
N HIS A 97 -15.99 -0.37 9.54
CA HIS A 97 -14.58 -0.58 9.85
C HIS A 97 -14.32 -1.33 11.15
N GLU A 98 -15.26 -1.36 12.10
CA GLU A 98 -15.14 -2.11 13.35
C GLU A 98 -15.03 -3.63 13.13
N ARG A 99 -15.63 -4.12 12.04
CA ARG A 99 -15.68 -5.55 11.71
C ARG A 99 -14.43 -6.06 10.98
N PHE A 100 -13.52 -5.17 10.61
CA PHE A 100 -12.41 -5.46 9.72
C PHE A 100 -11.10 -4.89 10.26
N THR A 101 -10.02 -5.65 10.12
CA THR A 101 -8.68 -5.13 10.34
C THR A 101 -8.28 -4.20 9.18
N ALA A 102 -7.23 -3.39 9.37
CA ALA A 102 -6.66 -2.62 8.26
C ALA A 102 -6.20 -3.51 7.10
N GLY A 103 -5.74 -4.74 7.41
CA GLY A 103 -5.37 -5.74 6.42
C GLY A 103 -6.56 -6.21 5.60
N ASP A 104 -7.68 -6.54 6.25
CA ASP A 104 -8.91 -6.99 5.58
C ASP A 104 -9.46 -5.91 4.66
N ILE A 105 -9.44 -4.65 5.11
CA ILE A 105 -9.88 -3.51 4.30
C ILE A 105 -8.97 -3.37 3.06
N ALA A 106 -7.64 -3.31 3.26
CA ALA A 106 -6.70 -3.18 2.15
C ALA A 106 -6.83 -4.32 1.12
N PHE A 107 -6.96 -5.55 1.61
CA PHE A 107 -7.17 -6.72 0.75
C PHE A 107 -8.50 -6.64 0.02
N GLY A 108 -9.59 -6.34 0.72
CA GLY A 108 -10.93 -6.24 0.15
C GLY A 108 -11.03 -5.15 -0.94
N LEU A 109 -10.40 -3.99 -0.74
CA LEU A 109 -10.35 -2.91 -1.74
C LEU A 109 -9.77 -3.38 -3.07
N ILE A 110 -8.67 -4.13 -3.00
CA ILE A 110 -7.98 -4.67 -4.18
C ILE A 110 -8.77 -5.83 -4.78
N PHE A 111 -9.22 -6.76 -3.94
CA PHE A 111 -9.94 -7.96 -4.37
C PHE A 111 -11.25 -7.64 -5.10
N HIS A 112 -12.07 -6.75 -4.56
CA HIS A 112 -13.36 -6.37 -5.16
C HIS A 112 -13.23 -5.63 -6.50
N ASN A 113 -12.03 -5.12 -6.80
CA ASN A 113 -11.73 -4.40 -8.04
C ASN A 113 -10.79 -5.16 -8.97
N LEU A 114 -10.51 -6.45 -8.72
CA LEU A 114 -9.71 -7.27 -9.63
C LEU A 114 -10.34 -7.34 -11.02
N GLY A 115 -9.53 -7.13 -12.05
CA GLY A 115 -9.96 -7.13 -13.45
C GLY A 115 -10.67 -5.85 -13.89
N ARG A 116 -10.93 -4.90 -12.98
CA ARG A 116 -11.46 -3.56 -13.30
C ARG A 116 -10.33 -2.56 -13.39
N ASP A 117 -10.46 -1.59 -14.30
CA ASP A 117 -9.53 -0.48 -14.52
C ASP A 117 -8.03 -0.83 -14.41
N ARG A 118 -7.64 -1.92 -15.09
CA ARG A 118 -6.26 -2.42 -15.16
C ARG A 118 -5.64 -2.84 -13.80
N LEU A 119 -6.43 -3.05 -12.75
CA LEU A 119 -5.99 -3.77 -11.55
C LEU A 119 -5.82 -5.25 -11.89
N GLY A 120 -4.58 -5.62 -12.20
CA GLY A 120 -4.20 -6.99 -12.53
C GLY A 120 -3.91 -7.82 -11.29
N LEU A 121 -3.83 -9.14 -11.46
CA LEU A 121 -3.45 -10.11 -10.42
C LEU A 121 -2.14 -9.73 -9.70
N ALA A 122 -1.23 -9.02 -10.37
CA ALA A 122 -0.01 -8.49 -9.77
C ALA A 122 -0.26 -7.66 -8.49
N SER A 123 -1.30 -6.81 -8.48
CA SER A 123 -1.65 -6.02 -7.29
C SER A 123 -2.12 -6.90 -6.11
N LEU A 124 -2.78 -8.02 -6.41
CA LEU A 124 -3.19 -8.99 -5.39
C LEU A 124 -1.98 -9.69 -4.77
N TYR A 125 -1.02 -10.11 -5.60
CA TYR A 125 0.20 -10.77 -5.13
C TYR A 125 0.93 -9.91 -4.11
N TYR A 126 1.05 -8.60 -4.31
CA TYR A 126 1.77 -7.75 -3.35
C TYR A 126 1.04 -7.58 -2.01
N VAL A 127 -0.29 -7.42 -1.98
CA VAL A 127 -1.03 -7.36 -0.71
C VAL A 127 -0.94 -8.70 0.02
N ALA A 128 -1.19 -9.80 -0.71
CA ALA A 128 -1.17 -11.13 -0.16
C ALA A 128 0.24 -11.52 0.33
N ASP A 129 1.28 -11.22 -0.45
CA ASP A 129 2.67 -11.50 -0.07
C ASP A 129 3.08 -10.68 1.15
N VAL A 130 2.69 -9.41 1.27
CA VAL A 130 2.98 -8.63 2.48
C VAL A 130 2.28 -9.23 3.70
N GLN A 131 1.02 -9.63 3.58
CA GLN A 131 0.29 -10.28 4.67
C GLN A 131 0.91 -11.64 5.03
N LEU A 132 1.11 -12.52 4.04
CA LEU A 132 1.66 -13.85 4.22
C LEU A 132 3.11 -13.82 4.70
N ALA A 133 3.95 -12.94 4.16
CA ALA A 133 5.33 -12.76 4.61
C ALA A 133 5.36 -12.20 6.03
N THR A 134 4.49 -11.25 6.38
CA THR A 134 4.40 -10.76 7.77
C THR A 134 3.96 -11.88 8.70
N GLU A 135 2.96 -12.68 8.33
CA GLU A 135 2.54 -13.84 9.10
C GLU A 135 3.65 -14.88 9.27
N ALA A 136 4.37 -15.19 8.19
CA ALA A 136 5.48 -16.15 8.21
C ALA A 136 6.63 -15.65 9.10
N LEU A 137 7.01 -14.37 8.96
CA LEU A 137 8.03 -13.72 9.79
C LEU A 137 7.62 -13.72 11.26
N CYS A 138 6.36 -13.41 11.56
CA CYS A 138 5.84 -13.42 12.92
C CYS A 138 5.66 -14.81 13.55
N ARG A 139 5.79 -15.89 12.77
CA ARG A 139 5.91 -17.26 13.29
C ARG A 139 7.35 -17.61 13.71
N THR A 140 8.35 -16.83 13.33
CA THR A 140 9.75 -17.08 13.70
C THR A 140 10.04 -16.61 15.14
N ALA A 141 10.82 -17.39 15.90
CA ALA A 141 11.13 -17.08 17.30
C ALA A 141 11.80 -15.72 17.50
N LYS A 142 12.55 -15.25 16.51
CA LYS A 142 13.29 -13.98 16.56
C LYS A 142 12.39 -12.75 16.49
N LEU A 143 11.31 -12.82 15.70
CA LEU A 143 10.44 -11.66 15.42
C LEU A 143 9.10 -11.75 16.16
N LYS A 144 8.69 -12.95 16.60
CA LYS A 144 7.40 -13.18 17.27
C LYS A 144 7.16 -12.27 18.49
N SER A 145 8.20 -11.94 19.25
CA SER A 145 8.13 -11.13 20.47
C SER A 145 8.58 -9.68 20.26
N THR A 146 8.60 -9.20 19.01
CA THR A 146 9.00 -7.83 18.69
C THR A 146 7.79 -7.00 18.30
N GLU A 147 7.90 -5.69 18.48
CA GLU A 147 6.94 -4.67 18.05
C GLU A 147 6.50 -4.81 16.59
N PHE A 148 7.33 -5.40 15.73
CA PHE A 148 7.00 -5.76 14.35
C PHE A 148 5.74 -6.64 14.23
N CYS A 149 5.46 -7.49 15.23
CA CYS A 149 4.36 -8.45 15.23
C CYS A 149 3.19 -8.07 16.15
N GLU A 150 3.32 -7.02 16.96
CA GLU A 150 2.34 -6.66 17.99
C GLU A 150 1.00 -6.16 17.40
N TRP A 151 1.00 -5.62 16.18
CA TRP A 151 -0.23 -5.18 15.49
C TRP A 151 -1.23 -6.32 15.23
N LYS A 152 -0.79 -7.59 15.30
CA LYS A 152 -1.66 -8.78 15.14
C LYS A 152 -2.61 -8.99 16.33
N TYR A 153 -2.32 -8.40 17.48
CA TYR A 153 -3.06 -8.62 18.73
C TYR A 153 -3.74 -7.36 19.30
N SER A 154 -3.65 -6.22 18.62
CA SER A 154 -4.41 -5.01 18.98
C SER A 154 -5.87 -5.13 18.51
N THR A 155 -6.60 -6.03 19.15
CA THR A 155 -8.06 -6.07 19.17
C THR A 155 -8.53 -5.66 20.57
N ASN A 156 -8.92 -4.39 20.69
CA ASN A 156 -10.20 -3.96 21.24
C ASN A 156 -10.55 -2.60 20.64
#